data_AF-A0A432YCI6-F1
#
_entry.id   AF-A0A432YCI6-F1
#
_cell.length_a   1.000
_cell.length_b   1.000
_cell.length_c   1.000
_cell.angle_alpha   90.00
_cell.angle_beta   90.00
_cell.angle_gamma   90.00
#
_symmetry.space_group_name_H-M   'P 1'
#
loop_
_entity.id
_entity.type
_entity.pdbx_description
1 polymer ?
#
loop_
_entity_poly.entity_id
_entity_poly.type
_entity_poly.pdbx_seq_one_letter_code
_entity_poly.pdbx_strand_id
1 'polypeptide(L)'
;MTRLEKLYQRMLATPTPCDVRHEELKIFLKSLGLVEVKRGKTSGSRIKFMDPQNPSRQIRLHKSHGDSPVDRGALKDVITRLRLMGFIE
;
A
#
# COMPACT_ATOMS: atom_id res chain seq x y z
N MET A 1 -18.86 -11.62 -1.18
CA MET A 1 -17.78 -10.71 -0.76
C MET A 1 -16.96 -11.31 0.36
N THR A 2 -15.76 -11.78 0.01
CA THR A 2 -14.72 -12.14 0.96
C THR A 2 -14.24 -10.91 1.75
N ARG A 3 -13.55 -11.13 2.87
CA ARG A 3 -12.91 -10.03 3.64
C ARG A 3 -11.94 -9.22 2.77
N LEU A 4 -11.28 -9.87 1.83
CA LEU A 4 -10.32 -9.26 0.92
C LEU A 4 -11.00 -8.39 -0.15
N GLU A 5 -12.10 -8.84 -0.74
CA GLU A 5 -12.90 -7.99 -1.64
C GLU A 5 -13.44 -6.73 -0.95
N LYS A 6 -13.90 -6.86 0.30
CA LYS A 6 -14.36 -5.69 1.08
C LYS A 6 -13.23 -4.70 1.33
N LEU A 7 -12.02 -5.20 1.64
CA LEU A 7 -10.83 -4.37 1.79
C LEU A 7 -10.47 -3.68 0.47
N TYR A 8 -10.54 -4.40 -0.65
CA TYR A 8 -10.26 -3.86 -1.98
C TYR A 8 -11.22 -2.71 -2.33
N GLN A 9 -12.53 -2.93 -2.17
CA GLN A 9 -13.55 -1.91 -2.38
C GLN A 9 -13.34 -0.70 -1.45
N ARG A 10 -12.95 -0.91 -0.19
CA ARG A 10 -12.63 0.16 0.76
C ARG A 10 -11.40 0.96 0.33
N MET A 11 -10.32 0.31 -0.12
CA MET A 11 -9.10 0.97 -0.58
C MET A 11 -9.32 1.83 -1.83
N LEU A 12 -10.20 1.36 -2.73
CA LEU A 12 -10.55 2.06 -3.97
C LEU A 12 -11.76 3.00 -3.83
N ALA A 13 -12.36 3.06 -2.64
CA ALA A 13 -13.51 3.92 -2.40
C ALA A 13 -13.16 5.39 -2.66
N THR A 14 -14.11 6.08 -3.29
CA THR A 14 -14.07 7.53 -3.47
C THR A 14 -15.21 8.14 -2.66
N PRO A 15 -14.93 8.99 -1.65
CA PRO A 15 -13.64 9.58 -1.30
C PRO A 15 -12.65 8.61 -0.65
N THR A 16 -11.35 8.89 -0.84
CA THR A 16 -10.27 8.09 -0.25
C THR A 16 -10.43 8.00 1.27
N PRO A 17 -10.46 6.79 1.86
CA PRO A 17 -10.62 6.61 3.30
C PRO A 17 -9.47 7.27 4.08
N CYS A 18 -9.81 8.00 5.16
CA CYS A 18 -8.83 8.68 6.01
C CYS A 18 -8.28 7.80 7.14
N ASP A 19 -8.94 6.69 7.46
CA ASP A 19 -8.61 5.80 8.58
C ASP A 19 -7.90 4.52 8.13
N VAL A 20 -7.19 4.57 6.99
CA VAL A 20 -6.45 3.41 6.50
C VAL A 20 -5.21 3.20 7.33
N ARG A 21 -5.13 2.05 8.00
CA ARG A 21 -3.92 1.67 8.74
C ARG A 21 -2.88 1.07 7.81
N HIS A 22 -1.61 1.20 8.21
CA HIS A 22 -0.51 0.60 7.47
C HIS A 22 -0.71 -0.91 7.26
N GLU A 23 -1.20 -1.64 8.27
CA GLU A 23 -1.46 -3.07 8.18
C GLU A 23 -2.49 -3.43 7.11
N GLU A 24 -3.59 -2.69 7.01
CA GLU A 24 -4.60 -2.87 5.96
C GLU A 24 -4.00 -2.63 4.58
N LEU A 25 -3.20 -1.58 4.42
CA LEU A 25 -2.49 -1.31 3.18
C LEU A 25 -1.50 -2.43 2.84
N LYS A 26 -0.81 -3.03 3.83
CA LYS A 26 0.08 -4.17 3.59
C LYS A 26 -0.68 -5.38 3.07
N ILE A 27 -1.84 -5.69 3.67
CA ILE A 27 -2.68 -6.82 3.25
C ILE A 27 -3.17 -6.61 1.82
N PHE A 28 -3.63 -5.39 1.51
CA PHE A 28 -4.06 -5.02 0.16
C PHE A 28 -2.92 -5.17 -0.86
N LEU A 29 -1.74 -4.59 -0.62
CA LEU A 29 -0.61 -4.71 -1.53
C LEU A 29 -0.13 -6.16 -1.71
N LYS A 30 -0.12 -6.96 -0.64
CA LYS A 30 0.21 -8.39 -0.73
C LYS A 30 -0.82 -9.16 -1.55
N SER A 31 -2.10 -8.80 -1.46
CA SER A 31 -3.16 -9.42 -2.27
C SER A 31 -2.99 -9.17 -3.77
N LEU A 32 -2.32 -8.07 -4.14
CA LEU A 32 -1.96 -7.75 -5.52
C LEU A 32 -0.69 -8.48 -6.00
N GLY A 33 -0.06 -9.32 -5.15
CA GLY A 33 1.19 -10.02 -5.47
C GLY A 33 2.46 -9.23 -5.16
N LEU A 34 2.35 -8.04 -4.58
CA LEU A 34 3.52 -7.24 -4.20
C LEU A 34 4.14 -7.74 -2.89
N VAL A 35 5.47 -7.79 -2.83
CA VAL A 35 6.21 -8.26 -1.66
C VAL A 35 6.83 -7.11 -0.89
N GLU A 36 6.73 -7.15 0.45
CA GLU A 36 7.35 -6.16 1.33
C GLU A 36 8.85 -6.43 1.45
N VAL A 37 9.66 -5.40 1.20
CA VAL A 37 11.12 -5.46 1.21
C VAL A 37 11.63 -4.67 2.40
N LYS A 38 12.10 -5.38 3.43
CA LYS A 38 12.66 -4.76 4.64
C LYS A 38 14.17 -4.61 4.50
N ARG A 39 14.70 -3.39 4.46
CA ARG A 39 16.15 -3.13 4.57
C ARG A 39 16.53 -2.91 6.04
N GLY A 40 16.87 -3.98 6.76
CA GLY A 40 17.63 -3.95 8.03
C GLY A 40 16.95 -3.34 9.28
N LYS A 41 17.62 -3.51 10.43
CA LYS A 41 17.18 -3.24 11.83
C LYS A 41 16.81 -1.77 12.14
N THR A 42 17.07 -0.80 11.27
CA THR A 42 16.90 0.65 11.51
C THR A 42 15.94 1.36 10.54
N SER A 43 15.23 0.63 9.66
CA SER A 43 14.27 1.24 8.71
C SER A 43 12.91 1.60 9.34
N GLY A 44 12.92 2.22 10.52
CA GLY A 44 11.74 2.46 11.36
C GLY A 44 10.59 3.24 10.72
N SER A 45 10.84 3.88 9.58
CA SER A 45 9.83 4.71 8.89
C SER A 45 9.68 4.41 7.39
N ARG A 46 10.53 3.60 6.76
CA ARG A 46 10.49 3.40 5.28
C ARG A 46 10.00 2.01 4.92
N ILE A 47 8.82 1.94 4.32
CA ILE A 47 8.23 0.70 3.83
C ILE A 47 8.39 0.68 2.32
N LYS A 48 8.96 -0.41 1.79
CA LYS A 48 9.08 -0.62 0.35
C LYS A 48 8.33 -1.88 -0.03
N PHE A 49 7.52 -1.80 -1.07
CA PHE A 49 6.96 -2.95 -1.77
C PHE A 49 7.56 -3.03 -3.16
N MET A 50 7.79 -4.23 -3.66
CA MET A 50 8.19 -4.46 -5.04
C MET A 50 7.38 -5.58 -5.66
N ASP A 51 7.19 -5.50 -6.97
CA ASP A 51 6.71 -6.62 -7.76
C ASP A 51 7.85 -7.64 -7.93
N PRO A 52 7.64 -8.91 -7.55
CA PRO A 52 8.67 -9.94 -7.72
C PRO A 52 8.96 -10.25 -9.20
N GLN A 53 8.01 -10.01 -10.11
CA GLN A 53 8.19 -10.25 -11.54
C GLN A 53 8.93 -9.09 -12.24
N ASN A 54 8.74 -7.86 -11.78
CA ASN A 54 9.38 -6.67 -12.33
C ASN A 54 9.87 -5.74 -11.21
N PRO A 55 11.16 -5.83 -10.82
CA PRO A 55 11.71 -5.03 -9.71
C PRO A 55 11.67 -3.51 -9.93
N SER A 56 11.45 -3.04 -11.17
CA SER A 56 11.24 -1.63 -11.49
C SER A 56 9.92 -1.11 -10.93
N ARG A 57 8.91 -1.98 -10.80
CA ARG A 57 7.62 -1.68 -10.19
C ARG A 57 7.74 -1.76 -8.67
N GLN A 58 8.01 -0.60 -8.07
CA GLN A 58 8.17 -0.48 -6.62
C GLN A 58 7.33 0.65 -6.06
N ILE A 59 6.79 0.42 -4.87
CA ILE A 59 6.02 1.39 -4.10
C ILE A 59 6.81 1.71 -2.84
N ARG A 60 7.03 2.99 -2.60
CA ARG A 60 7.77 3.49 -1.44
C ARG A 60 6.83 4.33 -0.60
N LEU A 61 6.69 3.95 0.65
CA LEU A 61 5.79 4.53 1.62
C LEU A 61 6.60 5.00 2.82
N HIS A 62 6.30 6.22 3.27
CA HIS A 62 6.77 6.68 4.57
C HIS A 62 5.71 6.31 5.61
N LYS A 63 6.10 5.59 6.66
CA LYS A 63 5.29 5.46 7.85
C LYS A 63 5.32 6.81 8.56
N SER A 64 4.16 7.41 8.78
CA SER A 64 4.04 8.52 9.73
C SER A 64 4.59 8.03 11.08
N HIS A 65 5.36 8.86 11.77
CA HIS A 65 5.89 8.50 13.09
C HIS A 65 4.73 8.22 14.06
N GLY A 66 4.57 6.97 14.51
CA GLY A 66 3.52 6.54 15.45
C GLY A 66 2.60 5.42 14.92
N ASP A 67 1.43 5.29 15.56
CA ASP A 67 0.32 4.41 15.16
C ASP A 67 -0.73 5.15 14.31
N SER A 68 -0.33 6.27 13.70
CA SER A 68 -1.23 7.08 12.89
C SER A 68 -1.64 6.36 11.60
N PRO A 69 -2.85 6.64 11.09
CA PRO A 69 -3.26 6.17 9.77
C PRO A 69 -2.32 6.68 8.68
N VAL A 70 -2.33 5.98 7.54
CA VAL A 70 -1.61 6.36 6.34
C VAL A 70 -2.10 7.73 5.89
N ASP A 71 -1.16 8.64 5.64
CA ASP A 71 -1.49 9.95 5.09
C ASP A 71 -2.30 9.82 3.78
N ARG A 72 -3.32 10.67 3.59
CA ARG A 72 -4.21 10.58 2.43
C ARG A 72 -3.46 10.82 1.12
N GLY A 73 -2.47 11.70 1.12
CA GLY A 73 -1.59 11.96 -0.02
C GLY A 73 -0.75 10.73 -0.34
N ALA A 74 -0.16 10.11 0.68
CA ALA A 74 0.59 8.85 0.52
C ALA A 74 -0.31 7.72 -0.02
N LEU A 75 -1.53 7.56 0.50
CA LEU A 75 -2.47 6.56 0.02
C LEU A 75 -2.87 6.83 -1.44
N LYS A 76 -3.16 8.07 -1.80
CA LYS A 76 -3.43 8.46 -3.20
C LYS A 76 -2.25 8.15 -4.12
N ASP A 77 -1.02 8.47 -3.74
CA ASP A 77 0.18 8.15 -4.55
C ASP A 77 0.27 6.64 -4.82
N VAL A 78 0.01 5.82 -3.79
CA VAL A 78 0.00 4.35 -3.92
C VAL A 78 -1.05 3.91 -4.93
N ILE A 79 -2.30 4.35 -4.78
CA ILE A 79 -3.39 3.96 -5.69
C ILE A 79 -3.08 4.42 -7.12
N THR A 80 -2.59 5.65 -7.31
CA THR A 80 -2.16 6.15 -8.62
C THR A 80 -1.06 5.28 -9.22
N ARG A 81 -0.04 4.91 -8.43
CA ARG A 81 1.03 4.02 -8.90
C ARG A 81 0.52 2.64 -9.29
N LEU A 82 -0.40 2.08 -8.52
CA LEU A 82 -1.00 0.77 -8.83
C LEU A 82 -1.79 0.81 -10.14
N ARG A 83 -2.54 1.89 -10.39
CA ARG A 83 -3.20 2.12 -11.69
C ARG A 83 -2.20 2.21 -12.84
N LEU A 84 -1.16 3.01 -12.68
CA LEU A 84 -0.10 3.16 -13.69
C LEU A 84 0.64 1.85 -13.97
N MET A 85 0.78 0.98 -12.97
CA MET A 85 1.42 -0.33 -13.11
C MET A 85 0.46 -1.40 -13.68
N GLY A 86 -0.84 -1.12 -13.77
CA GLY A 86 -1.86 -2.06 -14.22
C GLY A 86 -2.29 -3.11 -13.20
N PHE A 87 -2.06 -2.86 -11.89
CA PHE A 87 -2.52 -3.78 -10.83
C PHE A 87 -4.01 -3.59 -10.49
N ILE A 88 -4.54 -2.40 -10.73
CA ILE A 88 -5.92 -2.00 -10.40
C ILE A 88 -6.45 -1.09 -11.52
N GLU A 89 -7.78 -1.07 -11.71
CA GLU A 89 -8.48 -0.20 -12.68
C GLU A 89 -8.91 1.17 -12.10
#